data_AF-A0A8S0Z7N8-F1
#
_entry.id   AF-A0A8S0Z7N8-F1
#
_cell.length_a   1.000
_cell.length_b   1.000
_cell.length_c   1.000
_cell.angle_alpha   90.00
_cell.angle_beta   90.00
_cell.angle_gamma   90.00
#
_symmetry.space_group_name_H-M   'P 1'
#
loop_
_entity.id
_entity.type
_entity.pdbx_description
1 polymer ?
#
loop_
_entity_poly.entity_id
_entity_poly.type
_entity_poly.pdbx_seq_one_letter_code
_entity_poly.pdbx_strand_id
1 'polypeptide(L)'
;MGTQLSALFSGVSRFFEYPVKRKPICFYRQEDFTATGEPNRKLPEVQKVSMTDYDKLVELFYTRLAEQRQYNQEMKEKDRRWSMQKMVKRFPGWNEVAIANLHSLFLLFDNQSNGMLGFDDFGAVLESLGDETPMDVRKEKFTNADTDNDGWITYDEFLSLVYNFNPQETQTNEDEPVKVTGLAALVNDVADNIQFVSNLTVGEQLEYGLF
;
A
#
# COMPACT_ATOMS: atom_id res chain seq x y z
N MET A 1 -17.69 3.57 -50.43
CA MET A 1 -18.73 3.29 -49.41
C MET A 1 -18.03 3.11 -48.08
N GLY A 2 -18.51 3.77 -47.01
CA GLY A 2 -17.91 3.77 -45.67
C GLY A 2 -17.61 5.20 -45.19
N THR A 3 -18.62 5.97 -44.76
CA THR A 3 -18.96 6.29 -43.35
C THR A 3 -17.82 7.03 -42.63
N GLN A 4 -17.78 8.38 -42.63
CA GLN A 4 -18.44 9.24 -41.62
C GLN A 4 -18.56 8.57 -40.25
N LEU A 5 -17.70 8.98 -39.30
CA LEU A 5 -18.01 9.27 -37.88
C LEU A 5 -16.68 9.41 -37.10
N SER A 6 -16.07 10.60 -37.13
CA SER A 6 -15.16 11.03 -36.05
C SER A 6 -15.26 12.54 -35.81
N ALA A 7 -16.50 13.04 -35.81
CA ALA A 7 -16.83 14.43 -35.52
C ALA A 7 -17.17 14.68 -34.04
N LEU A 8 -16.54 13.98 -33.08
CA LEU A 8 -16.92 14.13 -31.66
C LEU A 8 -15.78 14.32 -30.64
N PHE A 9 -14.51 14.43 -31.04
CA PHE A 9 -13.43 14.74 -30.08
C PHE A 9 -12.48 15.87 -30.51
N SER A 10 -12.91 16.78 -31.38
CA SER A 10 -12.11 17.96 -31.76
C SER A 10 -11.99 19.03 -30.65
N GLY A 11 -12.63 18.82 -29.49
CA GLY A 11 -12.66 19.78 -28.38
C GLY A 11 -11.49 19.70 -27.40
N VAL A 12 -10.79 18.57 -27.28
CA VAL A 12 -9.78 18.38 -26.21
C VAL A 12 -8.33 18.44 -26.72
N SER A 13 -8.09 18.21 -28.02
CA SER A 13 -6.72 18.20 -28.58
C SER A 13 -6.05 19.57 -28.74
N ARG A 14 -6.70 20.69 -28.39
CA ARG A 14 -6.04 22.03 -28.33
C ARG A 14 -5.47 22.37 -26.95
N PHE A 15 -5.54 21.47 -25.98
CA PHE A 15 -5.01 21.73 -24.64
C PHE A 15 -3.54 21.37 -24.46
N PHE A 16 -2.94 20.56 -25.34
CA PHE A 16 -1.54 20.13 -25.21
C PHE A 16 -0.80 20.10 -26.57
N GLU A 17 -0.65 21.25 -27.22
CA GLU A 17 0.31 21.38 -28.33
C GLU A 17 1.71 21.67 -27.76
N TYR A 18 2.65 20.72 -27.94
CA TYR A 18 4.05 20.83 -27.51
C TYR A 18 4.98 20.99 -28.74
N PRO A 19 6.00 21.87 -28.69
CA PRO A 19 6.28 22.84 -27.64
C PRO A 19 5.27 23.98 -27.64
N VAL A 20 4.98 24.55 -26.46
CA VAL A 20 4.01 25.63 -26.28
C VAL A 20 4.46 26.87 -27.07
N LYS A 21 3.87 27.11 -28.25
CA LYS A 21 4.25 28.23 -29.14
C LYS A 21 3.74 29.60 -28.67
N ARG A 22 2.82 29.64 -27.70
CA ARG A 22 2.22 30.87 -27.17
C ARG A 22 2.89 31.26 -25.85
N LYS A 23 3.17 32.55 -25.68
CA LYS A 23 3.63 33.07 -24.40
C LYS A 23 2.56 32.76 -23.34
N PRO A 24 2.94 32.24 -22.16
CA PRO A 24 1.98 31.94 -21.11
C PRO A 24 1.18 33.20 -20.76
N ILE A 25 -0.11 33.02 -20.47
CA ILE A 25 -0.95 34.10 -19.96
C ILE A 25 -0.47 34.38 -18.54
N CYS A 26 0.26 35.48 -18.37
CA CYS A 26 0.69 35.95 -17.06
C CYS A 26 -0.44 36.78 -16.45
N PHE A 27 -1.12 36.23 -15.45
CA PHE A 27 -2.01 37.02 -14.61
C PHE A 27 -1.17 37.78 -13.60
N TYR A 28 -1.18 39.10 -13.71
CA TYR A 28 -0.70 39.94 -12.63
C TYR A 28 -1.84 40.22 -11.66
N ARG A 29 -1.56 40.20 -10.37
CA ARG A 29 -2.58 40.50 -9.37
C ARG A 29 -2.82 42.00 -9.37
N GLN A 30 -4.05 42.42 -9.15
CA GLN A 30 -4.40 43.84 -9.20
C GLN A 30 -3.66 44.66 -8.11
N GLU A 31 -3.22 44.00 -7.05
CA GLU A 31 -2.34 44.54 -5.99
C GLU A 31 -0.91 44.88 -6.46
N ASP A 32 -0.47 44.33 -7.60
CA ASP A 32 0.84 44.62 -8.20
C ASP A 32 0.84 45.94 -8.99
N PHE A 33 -0.30 46.64 -9.10
CA PHE A 33 -0.48 47.88 -9.85
C PHE A 33 -1.20 48.93 -9.03
N THR A 34 -0.86 50.21 -9.24
CA THR A 34 -1.58 51.33 -8.62
C THR A 34 -2.96 51.50 -9.25
N ALA A 35 -3.84 52.30 -8.62
CA ALA A 35 -5.18 52.60 -9.16
C ALA A 35 -5.14 53.29 -10.55
N THR A 36 -3.99 53.84 -10.95
CA THR A 36 -3.73 54.44 -12.27
C THR A 36 -3.14 53.45 -13.28
N GLY A 37 -2.88 52.20 -12.88
CA GLY A 37 -2.34 51.16 -13.74
C GLY A 37 -0.81 51.14 -13.86
N GLU A 38 -0.10 51.87 -13.02
CA GLU A 38 1.37 51.82 -13.00
C GLU A 38 1.84 50.62 -12.17
N PRO A 39 2.82 49.83 -12.63
CA PRO A 39 3.34 48.70 -11.88
C PRO A 39 3.95 49.19 -10.57
N ASN A 40 3.47 48.64 -9.46
CA ASN A 40 3.96 48.91 -8.12
C ASN A 40 5.41 48.38 -8.07
N ARG A 41 6.40 49.27 -8.13
CA ARG A 41 7.80 48.87 -7.97
C ARG A 41 7.88 48.20 -6.61
N LYS A 42 8.17 46.89 -6.62
CA LYS A 42 8.26 46.05 -5.41
C LYS A 42 8.75 46.89 -4.25
N LEU A 43 7.94 46.96 -3.19
CA LEU A 43 8.33 47.55 -1.92
C LEU A 43 9.77 47.10 -1.64
N PRO A 44 10.67 48.01 -1.20
CA PRO A 44 12.05 47.64 -0.91
C PRO A 44 12.01 46.37 -0.06
N GLU A 45 12.79 45.37 -0.50
CA GLU A 45 13.02 44.08 0.13
C GLU A 45 12.58 44.13 1.59
N VAL A 46 11.42 43.53 1.90
CA VAL A 46 10.80 43.59 3.24
C VAL A 46 11.93 43.41 4.22
N GLN A 47 12.33 44.50 4.89
CA GLN A 47 13.41 44.46 5.85
C GLN A 47 13.03 43.31 6.77
N LYS A 48 13.89 42.29 6.90
CA LYS A 48 13.66 41.18 7.82
C LYS A 48 13.38 41.83 9.17
N VAL A 49 12.09 41.97 9.51
CA VAL A 49 11.68 42.55 10.77
C VAL A 49 12.29 41.60 11.78
N SER A 50 13.17 42.11 12.62
CA SER A 50 13.78 41.31 13.68
C SER A 50 12.63 40.67 14.43
N MET A 51 12.54 39.33 14.39
CA MET A 51 11.47 38.58 15.04
C MET A 51 11.26 39.15 16.44
N THR A 52 10.02 39.51 16.74
CA THR A 52 9.70 39.95 18.09
C THR A 52 9.97 38.80 19.05
N ASP A 53 10.21 39.08 20.32
CA ASP A 53 10.46 38.01 21.30
C ASP A 53 9.25 37.07 21.43
N TYR A 54 8.04 37.57 21.14
CA TYR A 54 6.85 36.75 20.97
C TYR A 54 6.98 35.80 19.77
N ASP A 55 7.39 36.29 18.60
CA ASP A 55 7.60 35.44 17.42
C ASP A 55 8.61 34.32 17.70
N LYS A 56 9.70 34.62 18.43
CA LYS A 56 10.71 33.62 18.81
C LYS A 56 10.15 32.56 19.75
N LEU A 57 9.34 32.95 20.73
CA LEU A 57 8.66 32.02 21.63
C LEU A 57 7.67 31.13 20.89
N VAL A 58 6.93 31.70 19.95
CA VAL A 58 5.99 30.97 19.10
C VAL A 58 6.72 29.98 18.20
N GLU A 59 7.83 30.39 17.59
CA GLU A 59 8.66 29.50 16.77
C GLU A 59 9.22 28.35 17.61
N LEU A 60 9.79 28.63 18.80
CA LEU A 60 10.29 27.61 19.72
C LEU A 60 9.20 26.62 20.16
N PHE A 61 7.97 27.09 20.34
CA PHE A 61 6.85 26.22 20.67
C PHE A 61 6.50 25.29 19.49
N TYR A 62 6.41 25.84 18.28
CA TYR A 62 6.06 25.05 17.11
C TYR A 62 7.17 24.09 16.67
N THR A 63 8.45 24.47 16.79
CA THR A 63 9.57 23.55 16.53
C THR A 63 9.56 22.38 17.48
N ARG A 64 9.39 22.63 18.79
CA ARG A 64 9.27 21.57 19.80
C ARG A 64 8.07 20.65 19.55
N LEU A 65 6.93 21.22 19.17
CA LEU A 65 5.74 20.44 18.84
C LEU A 65 5.96 19.57 17.59
N ALA A 66 6.64 20.10 16.58
CA ALA A 66 7.00 19.39 15.37
C ALA A 66 7.97 18.23 15.66
N GLU A 67 9.02 18.49 16.45
CA GLU A 67 9.97 17.47 16.90
C GLU A 67 9.28 16.36 17.70
N GLN A 68 8.35 16.70 18.58
CA GLN A 68 7.64 15.70 19.38
C GLN A 68 6.69 14.86 18.52
N ARG A 69 6.06 15.44 17.50
CA ARG A 69 5.27 14.69 16.51
C ARG A 69 6.15 13.76 15.67
N GLN A 70 7.31 14.24 15.23
CA GLN A 70 8.29 13.44 14.50
C GLN A 70 8.78 12.28 15.37
N TYR A 71 9.16 12.52 16.61
CA TYR A 71 9.57 11.49 17.56
C TYR A 71 8.48 10.44 17.76
N ASN A 72 7.23 10.86 17.98
CA ASN A 72 6.10 9.92 18.13
C ASN A 72 5.87 9.08 16.86
N GLN A 73 6.08 9.67 15.69
CA GLN A 73 5.99 8.95 14.42
C GLN A 73 7.13 7.95 14.25
N GLU A 74 8.37 8.36 14.52
CA GLU A 74 9.55 7.50 14.46
C GLU A 74 9.47 6.33 15.43
N MET A 75 8.94 6.55 16.65
CA MET A 75 8.75 5.47 17.61
C MET A 75 7.72 4.45 17.10
N LYS A 76 6.59 4.91 16.55
CA LYS A 76 5.61 4.03 15.90
C LYS A 76 6.22 3.26 14.71
N GLU A 77 7.06 3.90 13.90
CA GLU A 77 7.77 3.25 12.79
C GLU A 77 8.81 2.24 13.28
N LYS A 78 9.57 2.57 14.33
CA LYS A 78 10.53 1.66 14.96
C LYS A 78 9.84 0.45 15.57
N ASP A 79 8.71 0.62 16.23
CA ASP A 79 7.91 -0.49 16.77
C ASP A 79 7.40 -1.40 15.64
N ARG A 80 6.89 -0.83 14.55
CA ARG A 80 6.51 -1.61 13.36
C ARG A 80 7.70 -2.38 12.76
N ARG A 81 8.84 -1.72 12.61
CA ARG A 81 10.04 -2.33 12.03
C ARG A 81 10.64 -3.39 12.94
N TRP A 82 10.65 -3.16 14.25
CA TRP A 82 11.04 -4.13 15.27
C TRP A 82 10.14 -5.37 15.24
N SER A 83 8.83 -5.17 15.08
CA SER A 83 7.86 -6.26 14.89
C SER A 83 8.15 -7.06 13.61
N MET A 84 8.38 -6.40 12.46
CA MET A 84 8.70 -7.10 11.21
C MET A 84 10.03 -7.86 11.25
N GLN A 85 11.07 -7.27 11.82
CA GLN A 85 12.36 -7.95 11.98
C GLN A 85 12.26 -9.17 12.91
N LYS A 86 11.40 -9.12 13.93
CA LYS A 86 11.11 -10.27 14.78
C LYS A 86 10.46 -11.40 13.98
N MET A 87 9.55 -11.08 13.07
CA MET A 87 8.89 -12.07 12.19
C MET A 87 9.88 -12.71 11.20
N VAL A 88 10.73 -11.91 10.53
CA VAL A 88 11.75 -12.43 9.60
C VAL A 88 12.73 -13.37 10.31
N LYS A 89 13.11 -13.07 11.56
CA LYS A 89 13.97 -13.96 12.36
C LYS A 89 13.29 -15.25 12.76
N ARG A 90 11.96 -15.24 12.94
CA ARG A 90 11.17 -16.41 13.34
C ARG A 90 10.95 -17.38 12.18
N PHE A 91 10.80 -16.86 10.95
CA PHE A 91 10.51 -17.65 9.76
C PHE A 91 11.65 -17.51 8.72
N PRO A 92 12.68 -18.39 8.76
CA PRO A 92 13.77 -18.34 7.80
C PRO A 92 13.28 -18.71 6.40
N GLY A 93 13.64 -17.90 5.40
CA GLY A 93 13.25 -18.08 3.99
C GLY A 93 12.19 -17.11 3.49
N TRP A 94 11.53 -16.35 4.37
CA TRP A 94 10.58 -15.31 3.98
C TRP A 94 11.21 -13.91 3.99
N ASN A 95 10.95 -13.14 2.94
CA ASN A 95 11.41 -11.76 2.81
C ASN A 95 10.48 -10.79 3.56
N GLU A 96 11.00 -9.61 3.94
CA GLU A 96 10.22 -8.54 4.59
C GLU A 96 8.97 -8.18 3.79
N VAL A 97 9.07 -8.14 2.47
CA VAL A 97 7.94 -7.80 1.58
C VAL A 97 6.89 -8.91 1.55
N ALA A 98 7.29 -10.19 1.60
CA ALA A 98 6.35 -11.31 1.66
C ALA A 98 5.53 -11.25 2.96
N ILE A 99 6.18 -10.99 4.09
CA ILE A 99 5.50 -10.85 5.39
C ILE A 99 4.58 -9.61 5.39
N ALA A 100 5.00 -8.49 4.79
CA ALA A 100 4.16 -7.30 4.69
C ALA A 100 2.90 -7.56 3.84
N ASN A 101 3.03 -8.33 2.78
CA ASN A 101 1.90 -8.69 1.94
C ASN A 101 0.98 -9.71 2.61
N LEU A 102 1.52 -10.68 3.35
CA LEU A 102 0.72 -11.58 4.20
C LEU A 102 -0.07 -10.82 5.25
N HIS A 103 0.52 -9.78 5.83
CA HIS A 103 -0.18 -8.87 6.73
C HIS A 103 -1.31 -8.12 6.01
N SER A 104 -1.08 -7.64 4.79
CA SER A 104 -2.14 -6.99 4.00
C SER A 104 -3.27 -7.93 3.62
N LEU A 105 -2.95 -9.21 3.34
CA LEU A 105 -3.95 -10.24 3.07
C LEU A 105 -4.76 -10.56 4.31
N PHE A 106 -4.10 -10.70 5.46
CA PHE A 106 -4.78 -10.90 6.74
C PHE A 106 -5.78 -9.77 7.04
N LEU A 107 -5.41 -8.52 6.77
CA LEU A 107 -6.32 -7.37 6.91
C LEU A 107 -7.48 -7.37 5.90
N LEU A 108 -7.28 -7.94 4.70
CA LEU A 108 -8.36 -8.11 3.73
C LEU A 108 -9.34 -9.21 4.13
N PHE A 109 -8.86 -10.20 4.87
CA PHE A 109 -9.65 -11.32 5.37
C PHE A 109 -10.49 -10.97 6.61
N ASP A 110 -9.98 -10.05 7.44
CA ASP A 110 -10.68 -9.56 8.62
C ASP A 110 -11.80 -8.55 8.27
N ASN A 111 -13.02 -9.07 8.08
CA ASN A 111 -14.21 -8.24 7.82
C ASN A 111 -14.62 -7.39 9.03
N GLN A 112 -14.26 -7.81 10.24
CA GLN A 112 -14.68 -7.17 11.48
C GLN A 112 -13.65 -6.13 11.97
N SER A 113 -12.50 -6.03 11.33
CA SER A 113 -11.38 -5.14 11.67
C SER A 113 -10.91 -5.24 13.13
N ASN A 114 -11.11 -6.42 13.73
CA ASN A 114 -10.78 -6.71 15.13
C ASN A 114 -9.34 -7.23 15.29
N GLY A 115 -8.63 -7.51 14.18
CA GLY A 115 -7.29 -8.08 14.16
C GLY A 115 -7.24 -9.58 14.43
N MET A 116 -8.37 -10.27 14.36
CA MET A 116 -8.55 -11.68 14.70
C MET A 116 -9.50 -12.35 13.71
N LEU A 117 -9.05 -13.45 13.08
CA LEU A 117 -9.88 -14.12 12.09
C LEU A 117 -10.77 -15.17 12.75
N GLY A 118 -12.09 -14.96 12.72
CA GLY A 118 -13.05 -15.97 13.19
C GLY A 118 -13.24 -17.11 12.17
N PHE A 119 -13.90 -18.19 12.60
CA PHE A 119 -14.24 -19.30 11.70
C PHE A 119 -15.14 -18.87 10.52
N ASP A 120 -16.09 -17.97 10.77
CA ASP A 120 -16.98 -17.45 9.73
C ASP A 120 -16.21 -16.63 8.68
N ASP A 121 -15.24 -15.82 9.11
CA ASP A 121 -14.38 -15.06 8.22
C ASP A 121 -13.44 -15.98 7.43
N PHE A 122 -12.87 -16.99 8.08
CA PHE A 122 -12.04 -18.01 7.43
C PHE A 122 -12.82 -18.77 6.34
N GLY A 123 -14.07 -19.15 6.62
CA GLY A 123 -14.94 -19.81 5.64
C GLY A 123 -15.29 -18.90 4.45
N ALA A 124 -15.67 -17.64 4.73
CA ALA A 124 -15.98 -16.65 3.70
C ALA A 124 -14.78 -16.37 2.79
N VAL A 125 -13.57 -16.33 3.35
CA VAL A 125 -12.32 -16.14 2.61
C VAL A 125 -12.03 -17.31 1.68
N LEU A 126 -12.13 -18.55 2.18
CA LEU A 126 -11.95 -19.74 1.34
C LEU A 126 -12.96 -19.80 0.20
N GLU A 127 -14.22 -19.43 0.46
CA GLU A 127 -15.24 -19.32 -0.59
C GLU A 127 -14.93 -18.22 -1.60
N SER A 128 -14.44 -17.06 -1.15
CA SER A 128 -14.03 -15.97 -2.04
C SER A 128 -12.85 -16.34 -2.94
N LEU A 129 -12.00 -17.25 -2.47
CA LEU A 129 -10.85 -17.80 -3.19
C LEU A 129 -11.25 -18.95 -4.13
N GLY A 130 -12.53 -19.31 -4.17
CA GLY A 130 -13.05 -20.41 -5.00
C GLY A 130 -12.69 -21.79 -4.47
N ASP A 131 -12.39 -21.91 -3.17
CA ASP A 131 -12.04 -23.18 -2.53
C ASP A 131 -13.28 -23.89 -1.98
N GLU A 132 -13.73 -24.93 -2.69
CA GLU A 132 -14.91 -25.73 -2.35
C GLU A 132 -14.61 -26.82 -1.30
N THR A 133 -13.76 -26.50 -0.33
CA THR A 133 -13.47 -27.41 0.78
C THR A 133 -14.71 -27.64 1.65
N PRO A 134 -15.05 -28.89 2.02
CA PRO A 134 -16.22 -29.17 2.85
C PRO A 134 -16.03 -28.59 4.26
N MET A 135 -17.13 -28.17 4.88
CA MET A 135 -17.13 -27.50 6.20
C MET A 135 -16.41 -28.30 7.29
N ASP A 136 -16.51 -29.64 7.28
CA ASP A 136 -15.83 -30.49 8.25
C ASP A 136 -14.29 -30.39 8.14
N VAL A 137 -13.77 -30.34 6.92
CA VAL A 137 -12.33 -30.20 6.66
C VAL A 137 -11.87 -28.77 6.99
N ARG A 138 -12.68 -27.76 6.67
CA ARG A 138 -12.39 -26.36 7.06
C ARG A 138 -12.29 -26.24 8.57
N LYS A 139 -13.20 -26.89 9.30
CA LYS A 139 -13.22 -26.88 10.76
C LYS A 139 -11.99 -27.58 11.34
N GLU A 140 -11.61 -28.73 10.79
CA GLU A 140 -10.38 -29.43 11.18
C GLU A 140 -9.13 -28.58 10.94
N LYS A 141 -9.05 -27.92 9.77
CA LYS A 141 -7.93 -27.02 9.44
C LYS A 141 -7.91 -25.78 10.33
N PHE A 142 -9.08 -25.22 10.65
CA PHE A 142 -9.21 -24.11 11.59
C PHE A 142 -8.74 -24.53 12.99
N THR A 143 -9.17 -25.68 13.50
CA THR A 143 -8.73 -26.18 14.81
C THR A 143 -7.24 -26.54 14.86
N ASN A 144 -6.64 -26.89 13.72
CA ASN A 144 -5.19 -27.11 13.63
C ASN A 144 -4.41 -25.79 13.55
N ALA A 145 -5.05 -24.70 13.11
CA ALA A 145 -4.47 -23.36 13.07
C ALA A 145 -4.47 -22.70 14.45
N ASP A 146 -5.61 -22.83 15.13
CA ASP A 146 -5.92 -22.29 16.45
C ASP A 146 -5.15 -23.08 17.52
N THR A 147 -3.98 -22.57 17.90
CA THR A 147 -3.06 -23.30 18.80
C THR A 147 -3.46 -23.11 20.26
N ASP A 148 -4.06 -21.96 20.60
CA ASP A 148 -4.52 -21.64 21.94
C ASP A 148 -6.01 -22.00 22.19
N ASN A 149 -6.72 -22.45 21.16
CA ASN A 149 -8.13 -22.86 21.18
C ASN A 149 -9.07 -21.76 21.67
N ASP A 150 -8.76 -20.51 21.36
CA ASP A 150 -9.59 -19.37 21.74
C ASP A 150 -10.75 -19.12 20.75
N GLY A 151 -10.77 -19.84 19.62
CA GLY A 151 -11.77 -19.73 18.57
C GLY A 151 -11.47 -18.63 17.55
N TRP A 152 -10.29 -18.04 17.60
CA TRP A 152 -9.83 -16.96 16.74
C TRP A 152 -8.41 -17.26 16.24
N ILE A 153 -8.13 -16.95 14.98
CA ILE A 153 -6.78 -17.06 14.45
C ILE A 153 -6.12 -15.69 14.52
N THR A 154 -5.08 -15.60 15.34
CA THR A 154 -4.22 -14.41 15.42
C THR A 154 -3.25 -14.35 14.23
N TYR A 155 -2.69 -13.17 13.96
CA TYR A 155 -1.71 -13.00 12.87
C TYR A 155 -0.48 -13.92 13.01
N ASP A 156 0.00 -14.15 14.23
CA ASP A 156 1.13 -15.04 14.50
C ASP A 156 0.82 -16.51 14.15
N GLU A 157 -0.42 -16.95 14.41
CA GLU A 157 -0.89 -18.30 14.09
C GLU A 157 -1.14 -18.46 12.60
N PHE A 158 -1.71 -17.44 11.96
CA PHE A 158 -1.85 -17.38 10.51
C PHE A 158 -0.50 -17.55 9.80
N LEU A 159 0.53 -16.84 10.22
CA LEU A 159 1.88 -16.99 9.65
C LEU A 159 2.45 -18.39 9.89
N SER A 160 2.22 -18.96 11.07
CA SER A 160 2.68 -20.30 11.41
C SER A 160 1.98 -21.37 10.56
N LEU A 161 0.67 -21.20 10.31
CA LEU A 161 -0.10 -22.05 9.41
C LEU A 161 0.45 -21.98 7.99
N VAL A 162 0.64 -20.78 7.46
CA VAL A 162 1.14 -20.57 6.09
C VAL A 162 2.56 -21.12 5.92
N TYR A 163 3.40 -21.00 6.95
CA TYR A 163 4.79 -21.50 6.93
C TYR A 163 4.85 -23.04 6.96
N ASN A 164 4.01 -23.66 7.78
CA ASN A 164 3.96 -25.11 7.91
C ASN A 164 3.05 -25.77 6.87
N PHE A 165 2.37 -24.99 6.03
CA PHE A 165 1.50 -25.51 4.99
C PHE A 165 2.34 -26.24 3.93
N ASN A 166 2.36 -27.57 4.02
CA ASN A 166 2.98 -28.42 3.02
C ASN A 166 1.91 -28.93 2.04
N PRO A 167 1.91 -28.52 0.76
CA PRO A 167 0.93 -28.97 -0.23
C PRO A 167 0.98 -30.48 -0.54
N GLN A 168 1.99 -31.21 -0.03
CA GLN A 168 2.18 -32.64 -0.28
C GLN A 168 1.29 -33.57 0.56
N GLU A 169 0.56 -33.07 1.56
CA GLU A 169 -0.30 -33.91 2.41
C GLU A 169 -1.71 -34.14 1.85
N THR A 170 -2.12 -33.43 0.80
CA THR A 170 -3.34 -33.76 0.06
C THR A 170 -3.04 -34.84 -0.98
N GLN A 171 -2.68 -36.04 -0.49
CA GLN A 171 -2.52 -37.22 -1.34
C GLN A 171 -3.88 -37.62 -1.89
N THR A 172 -4.07 -37.52 -3.21
CA THR A 172 -4.57 -38.64 -4.02
C THR A 172 -4.18 -38.45 -5.49
N ASN A 173 -3.29 -39.34 -5.96
CA ASN A 173 -3.01 -39.75 -7.34
C ASN A 173 -1.88 -39.00 -8.09
N GLU A 174 -0.97 -39.80 -8.63
CA GLU A 174 0.46 -39.52 -8.84
C GLU A 174 0.84 -38.86 -10.18
N ASP A 175 -0.07 -38.29 -10.98
CA ASP A 175 0.24 -37.91 -12.37
C ASP A 175 -0.04 -36.45 -12.78
N GLU A 176 -0.45 -35.55 -11.88
CA GLU A 176 -0.67 -34.12 -12.18
C GLU A 176 0.12 -33.23 -11.22
N PRO A 177 0.79 -32.15 -11.69
CA PRO A 177 1.39 -31.16 -10.79
C PRO A 177 0.33 -30.67 -9.81
N VAL A 178 0.62 -30.86 -8.52
CA VAL A 178 -0.27 -30.46 -7.41
C VAL A 178 -0.57 -28.98 -7.55
N LYS A 179 -1.75 -28.66 -8.07
CA LYS A 179 -2.25 -27.30 -8.11
C LYS A 179 -2.55 -26.94 -6.67
N VAL A 180 -1.65 -26.18 -6.05
CA VAL A 180 -1.90 -25.55 -4.75
C VAL A 180 -3.17 -24.73 -4.94
N THR A 181 -4.24 -25.01 -4.19
CA THR A 181 -5.51 -24.27 -4.25
C THR A 181 -5.72 -23.46 -2.97
N GLY A 182 -6.60 -22.46 -3.06
CA GLY A 182 -7.00 -21.64 -1.91
C GLY A 182 -5.91 -20.69 -1.43
N LEU A 183 -5.83 -20.55 -0.10
CA LEU A 183 -5.03 -19.52 0.57
C LEU A 183 -3.53 -19.67 0.31
N ALA A 184 -3.02 -20.90 0.23
CA ALA A 184 -1.61 -21.17 -0.05
C ALA A 184 -1.20 -20.85 -1.50
N ALA A 185 -2.12 -20.99 -2.47
CA ALA A 185 -1.89 -20.60 -3.86
C ALA A 185 -1.72 -19.09 -3.96
N LEU A 186 -2.61 -18.34 -3.31
CA LEU A 186 -2.56 -16.88 -3.30
C LEU A 186 -1.28 -16.39 -2.62
N VAL A 187 -0.87 -17.01 -1.51
CA VAL A 187 0.39 -16.65 -0.83
C VAL A 187 1.60 -16.87 -1.74
N ASN A 188 1.66 -18.00 -2.46
CA ASN A 188 2.75 -18.26 -3.41
C ASN A 188 2.70 -17.30 -4.60
N ASP A 189 1.54 -17.05 -5.19
CA ASP A 189 1.38 -16.09 -6.30
C ASP A 189 1.79 -14.67 -5.89
N VAL A 190 1.43 -14.27 -4.67
CA VAL A 190 1.83 -12.98 -4.11
C VAL A 190 3.34 -12.93 -3.88
N ALA A 191 3.94 -13.99 -3.34
CA ALA A 191 5.39 -14.08 -3.15
C ALA A 191 6.15 -14.04 -4.49
N ASP A 192 5.69 -14.78 -5.50
CA ASP A 192 6.30 -14.86 -6.82
C ASP A 192 6.17 -13.54 -7.59
N ASN A 193 5.00 -12.90 -7.55
CA ASN A 193 4.80 -11.59 -8.15
C ASN A 193 5.71 -10.51 -7.54
N ILE A 194 5.90 -10.53 -6.22
CA ILE A 194 6.83 -9.60 -5.55
C ILE A 194 8.27 -9.90 -5.94
N GLN A 195 8.67 -11.17 -5.93
CA GLN A 195 10.03 -11.56 -6.26
C GLN A 195 10.36 -11.15 -7.70
N PHE A 196 9.40 -11.36 -8.62
CA PHE A 196 9.47 -10.90 -10.00
C PHE A 196 9.68 -9.38 -10.08
N VAL A 197 8.83 -8.58 -9.44
CA VAL A 197 8.93 -7.10 -9.45
C VAL A 197 10.22 -6.59 -8.81
N SER A 198 10.71 -7.27 -7.76
CA SER A 198 11.95 -6.91 -7.08
C SER A 198 13.21 -7.22 -7.89
N ASN A 199 13.14 -8.18 -8.81
CA ASN A 199 14.25 -8.58 -9.67
C ASN A 199 14.27 -7.84 -11.02
N LEU A 200 13.22 -7.08 -11.34
CA LEU A 200 13.11 -6.30 -12.57
C LEU A 200 14.01 -5.05 -12.52
N THR A 201 14.73 -4.79 -13.60
CA THR A 201 15.47 -3.54 -13.78
C THR A 201 14.51 -2.38 -14.05
N VAL A 202 14.96 -1.14 -13.81
CA VAL A 202 14.14 0.08 -14.06
C VAL A 202 13.63 0.16 -15.51
N GLY A 203 14.41 -0.36 -16.47
CA GLY A 203 14.00 -0.43 -17.87
C GLY A 203 12.86 -1.41 -18.11
N GLU A 204 12.93 -2.59 -17.50
CA GLU A 204 11.87 -3.60 -17.62
C GLU A 204 10.60 -3.18 -16.86
N GLN A 205 10.73 -2.50 -15.71
CA GLN A 205 9.58 -1.96 -14.97
C GLN A 205 8.77 -0.95 -15.80
N LEU A 206 9.43 -0.15 -16.65
CA LEU A 206 8.77 0.76 -17.60
C LEU A 206 8.07 0.00 -18.73
N GLU A 207 8.63 -1.13 -19.17
CA GLU A 207 8.04 -1.98 -20.22
C GLU A 207 6.78 -2.70 -19.72
N TYR A 208 6.75 -3.11 -18.46
CA TYR A 208 5.56 -3.67 -17.79
C TYR A 208 4.54 -2.62 -17.33
N GLY A 209 4.82 -1.32 -17.51
CA GLY A 209 3.89 -0.25 -17.14
C GLY A 209 3.66 -0.11 -15.63
N LEU A 210 4.67 -0.44 -14.82
CA LEU A 210 4.61 -0.32 -13.35
C LEU A 210 4.78 1.12 -12.83
N PHE A 211 4.67 2.13 -13.71
CA PHE A 211 4.81 3.56 -13.43
C PHE A 211 3.81 4.42 -14.24
#